data_AF-A0AAW0L6T5-F1
#
_entry.id   AF-A0AAW0L6T5-F1
#
_cell.length_a   1.000
_cell.length_b   1.000
_cell.length_c   1.000
_cell.angle_alpha   90.00
_cell.angle_beta   90.00
_cell.angle_gamma   90.00
#
_symmetry.space_group_name_H-M   'P 1'
#
loop_
_entity.id
_entity.type
_entity.pdbx_description
1 polymer ?
#
loop_
_entity_poly.entity_id
_entity_poly.type
_entity_poly.pdbx_seq_one_letter_code
_entity_poly.pdbx_strand_id
1 'polypeptide(L)'
;MLVNAGPFKINGVPLRRVNQSYVIATSTKVDISGVNVEKFDDKYFAKEVQKKKKKGEGEFFEAENEEKNVLPQEKKEEQKAVDTALIKSIEAVPDLKTYLAARFSLKAGMKPHELKF
;
A
#
# COMPACT_ATOMS: atom_id res chain seq x y z
N MET A 1 1.65 0.42 -13.59
CA MET A 1 1.26 0.83 -12.22
C MET A 1 1.92 -0.14 -11.25
N LEU A 2 2.65 0.35 -10.25
CA LEU A 2 3.43 -0.48 -9.31
C LEU A 2 2.52 -1.06 -8.22
N VAL A 3 2.84 -2.26 -7.73
CA VAL A 3 2.28 -2.80 -6.49
C VAL A 3 3.24 -2.44 -5.37
N ASN A 4 2.79 -1.62 -4.44
CA ASN A 4 3.58 -1.26 -3.27
C ASN A 4 3.06 -2.02 -2.05
N ALA A 5 3.98 -2.59 -1.28
CA ALA A 5 3.76 -3.18 0.03
C ALA A 5 4.74 -2.55 1.01
N GLY A 6 4.24 -1.75 1.94
CA GLY A 6 4.95 -1.48 3.18
C GLY A 6 4.37 -2.42 4.23
N PRO A 7 5.15 -3.09 5.09
CA PRO A 7 4.55 -3.95 6.09
C PRO A 7 3.55 -3.16 6.93
N PHE A 8 2.28 -3.57 6.93
CA PHE A 8 1.18 -2.79 7.46
C PHE A 8 1.38 -2.47 8.95
N LYS A 9 2.04 -3.38 9.68
CA LYS A 9 2.42 -3.22 11.08
C LYS A 9 3.47 -2.11 11.33
N ILE A 10 4.29 -1.76 10.34
CA ILE A 10 5.37 -0.77 10.47
C ILE A 10 4.88 0.63 10.06
N ASN A 11 4.29 0.75 8.87
CA ASN A 11 3.97 2.06 8.28
C ASN A 11 2.49 2.24 7.88
N GLY A 12 1.64 1.25 8.16
CA GLY A 12 0.20 1.31 7.86
C GLY A 12 -0.15 1.33 6.37
N VAL A 13 0.79 0.99 5.49
CA VAL A 13 0.56 0.97 4.04
C VAL A 13 0.04 -0.41 3.63
N PRO A 14 -1.21 -0.57 3.18
CA PRO A 14 -1.69 -1.84 2.66
C PRO A 14 -1.11 -2.11 1.25
N LEU A 15 -1.20 -3.36 0.80
CA LEU A 15 -1.00 -3.75 -0.59
C LEU A 15 -1.90 -2.89 -1.48
N ARG A 16 -1.28 -2.01 -2.26
CA ARG A 16 -2.00 -1.04 -3.09
C ARG A 16 -1.25 -0.76 -4.37
N ARG A 17 -2.01 -0.45 -5.42
CA ARG A 17 -1.48 0.07 -6.67
C ARG A 17 -1.11 1.54 -6.55
N VAL A 18 0.10 1.90 -6.98
CA VAL A 18 0.65 3.27 -7.00
C VAL A 18 1.21 3.57 -8.39
N ASN A 19 1.03 4.80 -8.87
CA ASN A 19 1.64 5.23 -10.14
C ASN A 19 3.13 5.55 -9.93
N GLN A 20 3.99 5.05 -10.82
CA GLN A 20 5.43 5.27 -10.79
C GLN A 20 5.82 6.75 -10.81
N SER A 21 5.00 7.62 -11.44
CA SER A 21 5.25 9.07 -11.48
C SER A 21 5.21 9.74 -10.10
N TYR A 22 4.67 9.08 -9.08
CA TYR A 22 4.61 9.58 -7.70
C TYR A 22 5.60 8.90 -6.76
N VAL A 23 6.51 8.07 -7.29
CA VAL A 23 7.49 7.31 -6.51
C VAL A 23 8.89 7.81 -6.83
N ILE A 24 9.71 7.98 -5.80
CA ILE A 24 11.15 8.22 -5.93
C ILE A 24 11.85 6.87 -5.70
N ALA A 25 12.64 6.42 -6.67
CA ALA A 25 13.46 5.24 -6.49
C ALA A 25 14.66 5.59 -5.61
N THR A 26 14.80 4.87 -4.49
CA THR A 26 15.96 4.97 -3.60
C THR A 26 17.03 3.94 -3.97
N SER A 27 18.25 4.17 -3.50
CA SER A 27 19.41 3.29 -3.72
C SER A 27 19.35 1.99 -2.91
N THR A 28 18.60 1.97 -1.80
CA THR A 28 18.45 0.81 -0.92
C THR A 28 17.65 -0.30 -1.59
N LYS A 29 18.19 -1.53 -1.56
CA LYS A 29 17.52 -2.74 -2.07
C LYS A 29 17.25 -3.70 -0.92
N VAL A 30 16.06 -4.28 -0.93
CA VAL A 30 15.63 -5.33 0.01
C VAL A 30 15.48 -6.62 -0.77
N ASP A 31 15.96 -7.74 -0.23
CA ASP A 31 15.75 -9.04 -0.86
C ASP A 31 14.29 -9.49 -0.73
N ILE A 32 13.68 -9.84 -1.87
CA ILE A 32 12.26 -10.20 -2.02
C ILE A 32 12.13 -11.68 -2.43
N SER A 33 13.23 -12.44 -2.50
CA SER A 33 13.27 -13.84 -2.90
C SER A 33 12.24 -14.75 -2.19
N GLY A 34 11.91 -14.46 -0.93
CA GLY A 34 10.93 -15.22 -0.14
C GLY A 34 9.47 -14.77 -0.26
N VAL A 35 9.14 -13.80 -1.11
CA VAL A 35 7.79 -13.23 -1.21
C VAL A 35 7.08 -13.77 -2.46
N ASN A 36 5.96 -14.46 -2.25
CA ASN A 36 5.11 -14.88 -3.36
C ASN A 36 4.21 -13.72 -3.82
N VAL A 37 4.38 -13.29 -5.07
CA VAL A 37 3.63 -12.17 -5.68
C VAL A 37 2.70 -12.60 -6.81
N GLU A 38 2.66 -13.89 -7.18
CA GLU A 38 1.94 -14.39 -8.35
C GLU A 38 0.43 -14.14 -8.29
N LYS A 39 -0.13 -14.08 -7.07
CA LYS A 39 -1.55 -13.85 -6.84
C LYS A 39 -2.00 -12.40 -7.05
N PHE A 40 -1.08 -11.43 -7.03
CA PHE A 40 -1.41 -10.00 -7.03
C PHE A 40 -1.38 -9.40 -8.44
N ASP A 41 -2.29 -9.87 -9.30
CA ASP A 41 -2.45 -9.38 -10.67
C ASP A 41 -3.33 -8.12 -10.75
N ASP A 42 -3.59 -7.61 -11.95
CA ASP A 42 -4.44 -6.42 -12.13
C ASP A 42 -5.91 -6.68 -11.75
N LYS A 43 -6.38 -7.94 -11.87
CA LYS A 43 -7.74 -8.34 -11.52
C LYS A 43 -7.96 -8.31 -10.01
N TYR A 44 -6.96 -8.69 -9.23
CA TYR A 44 -6.99 -8.64 -7.76
C TYR A 44 -7.30 -7.22 -7.21
N PHE A 45 -6.80 -6.18 -7.88
CA PHE A 45 -7.01 -4.78 -7.49
C PHE A 45 -8.18 -4.10 -8.20
N ALA A 46 -8.92 -4.81 -9.06
CA ALA A 46 -10.11 -4.26 -9.69
C ALA A 46 -11.12 -3.84 -8.61
N LYS A 47 -11.63 -2.62 -8.71
CA LYS A 47 -12.73 -2.19 -7.85
C LYS A 47 -13.99 -2.91 -8.30
N GLU A 48 -14.73 -3.47 -7.34
CA GLU A 48 -16.08 -3.94 -7.61
C GLU A 48 -16.94 -2.73 -8.03
N VAL A 49 -17.34 -2.72 -9.30
CA VAL A 49 -18.25 -1.71 -9.81
C VAL A 49 -19.65 -2.17 -9.42
N GLN A 50 -20.17 -1.65 -8.31
CA GLN A 50 -21.59 -1.83 -8.01
C GLN A 50 -22.39 -1.17 -9.13
N LYS A 51 -23.16 -1.97 -9.88
CA LYS A 51 -24.14 -1.43 -10.83
C LYS A 51 -25.15 -0.63 -10.01
N LYS A 52 -25.11 0.70 -10.12
CA LYS A 52 -26.12 1.57 -9.54
C LYS A 52 -27.50 1.07 -9.98
N LYS A 53 -28.29 0.51 -9.06
CA LYS A 53 -29.74 0.44 -9.24
C LYS A 53 -30.22 1.89 -9.38
N LYS A 54 -31.05 2.19 -10.38
CA LYS A 54 -31.73 3.51 -10.45
C LYS A 54 -32.58 3.63 -9.19
N LYS A 55 -32.08 4.35 -8.20
CA LYS A 55 -32.78 4.66 -6.95
C LYS A 55 -33.32 6.09 -7.02
N GLY A 56 -34.57 6.26 -6.58
CA GLY A 56 -35.27 7.55 -6.59
C GLY A 56 -34.72 8.53 -5.55
N GLU A 57 -35.14 9.79 -5.67
CA GLU A 57 -34.62 10.97 -4.94
C GLU A 57 -34.58 10.82 -3.40
N GLY A 58 -35.44 9.97 -2.82
CA GLY A 58 -35.51 9.70 -1.38
C GLY A 58 -34.48 8.71 -0.82
N GLU A 59 -33.94 7.79 -1.63
CA GLU A 59 -32.94 6.81 -1.19
C GLU A 59 -31.48 7.33 -1.33
N PHE A 60 -31.31 8.52 -1.92
CA PHE A 60 -30.00 9.13 -2.14
C PHE A 60 -29.33 9.55 -0.82
N PHE A 61 -30.11 9.93 0.19
CA PHE A 61 -29.61 10.31 1.52
C PHE A 61 -29.41 9.11 2.47
N GLU A 62 -30.07 7.97 2.25
CA GLU A 62 -29.83 6.75 3.04
C GLU A 62 -28.55 6.01 2.61
N ALA A 63 -28.07 6.26 1.38
CA ALA A 63 -26.84 5.67 0.84
C ALA A 63 -25.54 6.21 1.47
N GLU A 64 -25.59 7.27 2.29
CA GLU A 64 -24.41 7.74 3.02
C GLU A 64 -24.07 6.84 4.22
N ASN A 65 -25.01 5.96 4.62
CA ASN A 65 -24.77 4.84 5.53
C ASN A 65 -24.46 3.53 4.78
N GLU A 66 -24.02 3.59 3.52
CA GLU A 66 -23.40 2.44 2.88
C GLU A 66 -22.13 2.06 3.65
N GLU A 67 -22.31 1.00 4.45
CA GLU A 67 -21.30 0.19 5.13
C GLU A 67 -19.91 0.43 4.55
N LYS A 68 -19.07 1.16 5.30
CA LYS A 68 -17.65 1.38 5.02
C LYS A 68 -17.07 0.09 4.43
N ASN A 69 -16.83 0.06 3.11
CA ASN A 69 -16.33 -1.10 2.36
C ASN A 69 -15.49 -2.01 3.26
N VAL A 70 -16.12 -3.03 3.84
CA VAL A 70 -15.45 -3.86 4.85
C VAL A 70 -14.41 -4.66 4.07
N LEU A 71 -13.14 -4.36 4.30
CA LEU A 71 -12.05 -5.06 3.62
C LEU A 71 -12.24 -6.58 3.82
N PRO A 72 -12.32 -7.36 2.74
CA PRO A 72 -12.50 -8.81 2.82
C PRO A 72 -11.45 -9.42 3.74
N GLN A 73 -11.86 -10.39 4.58
CA GLN A 73 -10.94 -11.05 5.51
C GLN A 73 -9.77 -11.71 4.77
N GLU A 74 -10.02 -12.27 3.58
CA GLU A 74 -9.01 -12.84 2.69
C GLU A 74 -7.88 -11.85 2.38
N LYS A 75 -8.20 -10.60 2.01
CA LYS A 75 -7.18 -9.58 1.72
C LYS A 75 -6.31 -9.25 2.93
N LYS A 76 -6.86 -9.37 4.15
CA LYS A 76 -6.10 -9.16 5.39
C LYS A 76 -5.15 -10.33 5.67
N GLU A 77 -5.56 -11.55 5.38
CA GLU A 77 -4.73 -12.74 5.55
C GLU A 77 -3.58 -12.78 4.54
N GLU A 78 -3.88 -12.46 3.28
CA GLU A 78 -2.88 -12.34 2.22
C GLU A 78 -1.88 -11.22 2.51
N GLN A 79 -2.34 -10.08 3.03
CA GLN A 79 -1.46 -9.02 3.52
C GLN A 79 -0.51 -9.53 4.60
N LYS A 80 -1.03 -10.26 5.60
CA LYS A 80 -0.20 -10.80 6.69
C LYS A 80 0.84 -11.79 6.17
N ALA A 81 0.49 -12.62 5.19
CA ALA A 81 1.42 -13.59 4.60
C ALA A 81 2.60 -12.87 3.92
N VAL A 82 2.31 -11.84 3.10
CA VAL A 82 3.33 -11.02 2.44
C VAL A 82 4.17 -10.24 3.45
N ASP A 83 3.51 -9.59 4.42
CA ASP A 83 4.18 -8.79 5.45
C ASP A 83 5.13 -9.64 6.29
N THR A 84 4.76 -10.88 6.62
CA THR A 84 5.60 -11.78 7.43
C THR A 84 6.92 -12.12 6.73
N ALA A 85 6.89 -12.29 5.40
CA ALA A 85 8.10 -12.51 4.62
C ALA A 85 8.93 -11.22 4.50
N LEU A 86 8.30 -10.08 4.22
CA LEU A 86 8.98 -8.79 4.08
C LEU A 86 9.63 -8.30 5.38
N ILE A 87 8.97 -8.50 6.53
CA ILE A 87 9.50 -8.09 7.83
C ILE A 87 10.84 -8.77 8.12
N LYS A 88 11.00 -10.05 7.77
CA LYS A 88 12.28 -10.77 7.94
C LYS A 88 13.40 -10.11 7.15
N SER A 89 13.15 -9.77 5.88
CA SER A 89 14.14 -9.08 5.04
C SER A 89 14.44 -7.66 5.53
N ILE A 90 13.44 -6.96 6.09
CA ILE A 90 13.61 -5.60 6.62
C ILE A 90 14.39 -5.61 7.94
N GLU A 91 14.14 -6.58 8.82
CA GLU A 91 14.85 -6.71 10.10
C GLU A 91 16.31 -7.17 9.93
N ALA A 92 16.64 -7.78 8.80
CA ALA A 92 18.02 -8.09 8.44
C ALA A 92 18.87 -6.84 8.15
N VAL A 93 18.24 -5.71 7.80
CA VAL A 93 18.93 -4.44 7.54
C VAL A 93 18.84 -3.54 8.78
N PRO A 94 19.96 -3.12 9.37
CA PRO A 94 19.97 -2.24 10.54
C PRO A 94 19.15 -0.96 10.30
N ASP A 95 18.33 -0.58 11.28
CA ASP A 95 17.51 0.64 11.30
C ASP A 95 16.50 0.82 10.15
N LEU A 96 16.36 -0.14 9.24
CA LEU A 96 15.44 -0.01 8.11
C LEU A 96 13.97 0.01 8.56
N LYS A 97 13.66 -0.76 9.61
CA LYS A 97 12.32 -0.79 10.22
C LYS A 97 11.89 0.57 10.77
N THR A 98 12.80 1.26 11.47
CA THR A 98 12.53 2.59 12.03
C THR A 98 12.51 3.65 10.94
N TYR A 99 13.38 3.53 9.93
CA TYR A 99 13.37 4.40 8.75
C TYR A 99 12.05 4.34 7.98
N LEU A 100 11.52 3.14 7.71
CA LEU A 100 10.25 2.96 6.98
C LEU A 100 9.01 3.45 7.76
N ALA A 101 9.09 3.50 9.09
CA ALA A 101 8.04 4.07 9.93
C ALA A 101 8.06 5.61 9.92
N ALA A 102 9.22 6.22 9.65
CA ALA A 102 9.37 7.66 9.56
C ALA A 102 8.92 8.20 8.20
N ARG A 103 8.32 9.40 8.20
CA ARG A 103 7.95 10.09 6.95
C ARG A 103 9.10 10.96 6.48
N PHE A 104 9.42 10.87 5.19
CA PHE A 104 10.33 11.81 4.54
C PHE A 104 9.61 13.15 4.30
N SER A 105 10.25 14.25 4.71
CA SER A 105 9.82 15.61 4.40
C SER A 105 11.03 16.50 4.17
N LEU A 106 10.87 17.51 3.33
CA LEU A 106 11.88 18.53 3.12
C LEU A 106 11.79 19.56 4.24
N LYS A 107 12.94 19.92 4.82
CA LYS A 107 13.05 21.06 5.72
C LYS A 107 13.43 22.30 4.93
N ALA A 108 13.22 23.48 5.55
CA ALA A 108 13.67 24.74 4.97
C ALA A 108 15.16 24.68 4.62
N GLY A 109 15.50 25.08 3.39
CA GLY A 109 16.87 25.06 2.86
C GLY A 109 17.30 23.73 2.20
N MET A 110 16.51 22.66 2.29
CA MET A 110 16.80 21.42 1.54
C MET A 110 16.37 21.54 0.08
N LYS A 111 17.29 21.27 -0.85
CA LYS A 111 17.03 21.33 -2.29
C LYS A 111 16.88 19.92 -2.87
N PRO A 112 15.70 19.56 -3.41
CA PRO A 112 15.44 18.18 -3.89
C PRO A 112 16.39 17.70 -4.98
N HIS A 113 16.87 18.59 -5.85
CA HIS A 113 17.78 18.25 -6.94
C HIS A 113 19.22 17.97 -6.49
N GLU A 114 19.58 18.35 -5.26
CA GLU A 114 20.88 18.03 -4.65
C GLU A 114 20.82 16.77 -3.78
N LEU A 115 19.61 16.29 -3.44
CA LEU A 115 19.43 15.10 -2.62
C LEU A 115 19.67 13.83 -3.43
N LYS A 116 20.37 12.89 -2.81
CA LYS A 116 20.56 11.53 -3.33
C LYS A 116 19.62 10.60 -2.57
N PHE A 117 18.89 9.78 -3.32
CA PHE A 117 17.91 8.82 -2.82
C PHE A 117 18.45 7.41 -3.00
#